data_AF-A0A9D1KPJ9-F1
#
_entry.id   AF-A0A9D1KPJ9-F1
#
_cell.length_a   1.000
_cell.length_b   1.000
_cell.length_c   1.000
_cell.angle_alpha   90.00
_cell.angle_beta   90.00
_cell.angle_gamma   90.00
#
_symmetry.space_group_name_H-M   'P 1'
#
loop_
_entity.id
_entity.type
_entity.pdbx_description
1 polymer ?
#
loop_
_entity_poly.entity_id
_entity_poly.type
_entity_poly.pdbx_seq_one_letter_code
_entity_poly.pdbx_strand_id
1 'polypeptide(L)'
;EPLPGAEDYLAAEIAYACSHEGAMHLTDLMARRTRISIETWDRGVTAAPVAAAIAAEVLGWDADKIDYEVGLYLRRVEAERDSQLQLDDSQANAVRTRVPERPLPVSAEG
;
A
#
# COMPACT_ATOMS: atom_id res chain seq x y z
N GLU A 1 6.89 10.63 -14.87
CA GLU A 1 7.61 11.36 -13.81
C GLU A 1 7.89 10.42 -12.64
N PRO A 2 8.91 10.68 -11.81
CA PRO A 2 9.14 9.94 -10.57
C PRO A 2 8.03 10.13 -9.54
N LEU A 3 7.86 9.15 -8.64
CA LEU A 3 7.00 9.27 -7.48
C LEU A 3 7.70 10.08 -6.36
N PRO A 4 6.96 10.92 -5.62
CA PRO A 4 7.56 11.75 -4.58
C PRO A 4 8.05 10.90 -3.40
N GLY A 5 9.30 11.13 -2.97
CA GLY A 5 9.94 10.35 -1.90
C GLY A 5 10.35 8.93 -2.32
N ALA A 6 10.23 8.62 -3.61
CA ALA A 6 10.56 7.35 -4.22
C ALA A 6 11.13 7.61 -5.64
N GLU A 7 12.18 8.42 -5.73
CA GLU A 7 12.67 9.01 -6.99
C GLU A 7 13.17 7.98 -8.02
N ASP A 8 13.51 6.77 -7.56
CA ASP A 8 13.89 5.65 -8.41
C ASP A 8 12.69 4.94 -9.07
N TYR A 9 11.46 5.27 -8.65
CA TYR A 9 10.21 4.67 -9.13
C TYR A 9 9.39 5.66 -9.94
N LEU A 10 8.87 5.21 -11.08
CA LEU A 10 8.12 6.05 -12.01
C LEU A 10 6.61 5.83 -11.89
N ALA A 11 5.85 6.90 -12.09
CA ALA A 11 4.38 6.83 -12.20
C ALA A 11 3.90 5.78 -13.23
N ALA A 12 4.65 5.60 -14.32
CA ALA A 12 4.34 4.62 -15.35
C ALA A 12 4.40 3.17 -14.84
N GLU A 13 5.25 2.86 -13.86
CA GLU A 13 5.35 1.51 -13.29
C GLU A 13 4.08 1.18 -12.49
N ILE A 14 3.50 2.15 -11.79
CA ILE A 14 2.21 1.98 -11.09
C ILE A 14 1.09 1.70 -12.09
N ALA A 15 1.00 2.51 -13.14
CA ALA A 15 0.00 2.32 -14.18
C ALA A 15 0.14 0.96 -14.87
N TYR A 16 1.38 0.55 -15.17
CA TYR A 16 1.68 -0.74 -15.78
C TYR A 16 1.30 -1.91 -14.86
N ALA A 17 1.66 -1.84 -13.58
CA ALA A 17 1.32 -2.86 -12.60
C ALA A 17 -0.20 -3.08 -12.48
N CYS A 18 -0.99 -2.01 -12.52
CA CYS A 18 -2.46 -2.10 -12.52
C CYS A 18 -3.02 -2.70 -13.81
N SER A 19 -2.55 -2.22 -14.96
CA SER A 19 -3.12 -2.59 -16.27
C SER A 19 -2.64 -3.94 -16.81
N HIS A 20 -1.42 -4.37 -16.45
CA HIS A 20 -0.76 -5.52 -17.06
C HIS A 20 -0.30 -6.59 -16.06
N GLU A 21 -0.12 -6.24 -14.78
CA GLU A 21 0.36 -7.18 -13.75
C GLU A 21 -0.70 -7.55 -12.69
N GLY A 22 -1.94 -7.11 -12.92
CA GLY A 22 -3.10 -7.43 -12.10
C GLY A 22 -3.07 -6.83 -10.69
N ALA A 23 -2.35 -5.73 -10.48
CA ALA A 23 -2.30 -5.05 -9.19
C ALA A 23 -3.63 -4.33 -8.93
N MET A 24 -4.40 -4.82 -7.95
CA MET A 24 -5.75 -4.33 -7.64
C MET A 24 -5.83 -3.53 -6.32
N HIS A 25 -4.71 -3.34 -5.62
CA HIS A 25 -4.67 -2.71 -4.29
C HIS A 25 -3.38 -1.93 -4.09
N LEU A 26 -3.45 -0.85 -3.31
CA LEU A 26 -2.28 0.00 -3.06
C LEU A 26 -1.17 -0.77 -2.33
N THR A 27 -1.52 -1.61 -1.36
CA THR A 27 -0.54 -2.45 -0.66
C THR A 27 0.23 -3.37 -1.61
N ASP A 28 -0.42 -3.89 -2.66
CA ASP A 28 0.25 -4.75 -3.65
C ASP A 28 1.24 -3.95 -4.51
N LEU A 29 0.82 -2.75 -4.95
CA LEU A 29 1.67 -1.81 -5.67
C LEU A 29 2.94 -1.48 -4.87
N MET A 30 2.79 -1.11 -3.60
CA MET A 30 3.91 -0.60 -2.79
C MET A 30 4.84 -1.68 -2.23
N ALA A 31 4.36 -2.91 -2.06
CA ALA A 31 5.09 -3.97 -1.37
C ALA A 31 5.47 -5.18 -2.23
N ARG A 32 4.86 -5.36 -3.41
CA ARG A 32 5.07 -6.54 -4.27
C ARG A 32 5.40 -6.20 -5.72
N ARG A 33 4.76 -5.19 -6.31
CA ARG A 33 5.02 -4.75 -7.70
C ARG A 33 6.12 -3.71 -7.80
N THR A 34 6.24 -2.90 -6.75
CA THR A 34 7.41 -2.08 -6.48
C THR A 34 8.06 -2.53 -5.17
N ARG A 35 9.23 -1.98 -4.85
CA ARG A 35 9.86 -2.18 -3.54
C ARG A 35 9.88 -0.89 -2.72
N ILE A 36 9.01 0.07 -3.04
CA ILE A 36 8.92 1.38 -2.39
C ILE A 36 8.79 1.24 -0.87
N SER A 37 7.95 0.32 -0.39
CA SER A 37 7.77 0.08 1.06
C SER A 37 9.02 -0.40 1.81
N ILE A 38 10.03 -0.88 1.08
CA ILE A 38 11.28 -1.43 1.61
C ILE A 38 12.43 -0.45 1.42
N GLU A 39 12.48 0.23 0.27
CA GLU A 39 13.65 1.02 -0.16
C GLU A 39 13.57 2.50 0.20
N THR A 40 12.37 3.00 0.52
CA THR A 40 12.21 4.39 0.93
C THR A 40 12.22 4.53 2.46
N TRP A 41 12.81 5.62 2.95
CA TRP A 41 12.92 5.92 4.38
C TRP A 41 11.56 5.93 5.09
N ASP A 42 10.57 6.57 4.46
CA ASP A 42 9.25 6.73 5.04
C ASP A 42 8.34 5.51 4.80
N ARG A 43 8.88 4.44 4.20
CA ARG A 43 8.15 3.24 3.77
C ARG A 43 7.03 3.55 2.78
N GLY A 44 7.21 4.54 1.91
CA GLY A 44 6.28 4.88 0.83
C GLY A 44 5.10 5.74 1.25
N VAL A 45 5.13 6.32 2.46
CA VAL A 45 4.05 7.17 2.98
C VAL A 45 3.82 8.39 2.07
N THR A 46 4.88 9.03 1.61
CA THR A 46 4.82 10.19 0.71
C THR A 46 4.33 9.80 -0.68
N ALA A 47 4.75 8.63 -1.19
CA ALA A 47 4.37 8.15 -2.50
C ALA A 47 2.93 7.59 -2.56
N ALA A 48 2.40 7.08 -1.45
CA ALA A 48 1.13 6.36 -1.40
C ALA A 48 -0.08 7.12 -1.98
N PRO A 49 -0.34 8.41 -1.67
CA PRO A 49 -1.46 9.14 -2.24
C PRO A 49 -1.35 9.31 -3.77
N VAL A 50 -0.13 9.55 -4.27
CA VAL A 50 0.11 9.72 -5.71
C VAL A 50 -0.01 8.39 -6.45
N ALA A 51 0.53 7.31 -5.90
CA ALA A 51 0.37 5.97 -6.45
C ALA A 51 -1.11 5.54 -6.47
N ALA A 52 -1.88 5.86 -5.44
CA ALA A 52 -3.31 5.58 -5.39
C ALA A 52 -4.11 6.37 -6.44
N ALA A 53 -3.76 7.64 -6.68
CA ALA A 53 -4.39 8.44 -7.73
C ALA A 53 -4.13 7.85 -9.13
N ILE A 54 -2.91 7.40 -9.41
CA ILE A 54 -2.57 6.73 -10.69
C ILE A 54 -3.33 5.41 -10.81
N ALA A 55 -3.37 4.61 -9.74
CA ALA A 55 -4.14 3.36 -9.72
C ALA A 55 -5.63 3.62 -9.97
N ALA A 56 -6.18 4.71 -9.44
CA ALA A 56 -7.57 5.09 -9.63
C ALA A 56 -7.91 5.39 -11.10
N GLU A 57 -7.02 6.07 -11.83
CA GLU A 57 -7.20 6.33 -13.27
C GLU A 57 -7.28 5.03 -14.08
N VAL A 58 -6.52 4.01 -13.69
CA VAL A 58 -6.48 2.71 -14.41
C VAL A 58 -7.61 1.77 -13.99
N LEU A 59 -7.91 1.71 -12.69
CA LEU A 59 -8.83 0.73 -12.11
C LEU A 59 -10.26 1.29 -11.90
N GLY A 60 -10.47 2.58 -12.15
CA GLY A 60 -11.76 3.24 -11.99
C GLY A 60 -12.18 3.43 -10.53
N TRP A 61 -11.23 3.69 -9.63
CA TRP A 61 -11.55 3.98 -8.23
C TRP A 61 -12.15 5.37 -8.07
N ASP A 62 -13.13 5.49 -7.19
CA ASP A 62 -13.62 6.77 -6.70
C ASP A 62 -12.79 7.29 -5.53
N ALA A 63 -13.12 8.49 -5.05
CA ALA A 63 -12.43 9.13 -3.93
C ALA A 63 -12.47 8.30 -2.65
N ASP A 64 -13.63 7.71 -2.33
CA ASP A 64 -13.80 6.87 -1.14
C ASP A 64 -12.88 5.65 -1.18
N LYS A 65 -12.73 5.04 -2.36
CA LYS A 65 -11.83 3.91 -2.56
C LYS A 65 -10.36 4.31 -2.46
N ILE A 66 -9.97 5.46 -3.00
CA ILE A 66 -8.62 6.01 -2.85
C ILE A 66 -8.31 6.20 -1.36
N ASP A 67 -9.16 6.91 -0.63
CA ASP A 67 -8.98 7.20 0.80
C ASP A 67 -8.90 5.91 1.62
N TYR A 68 -9.73 4.93 1.29
CA TYR A 68 -9.72 3.63 1.96
C TYR A 68 -8.41 2.86 1.72
N GLU A 69 -7.92 2.77 0.48
CA GLU A 69 -6.68 2.07 0.12
C GLU A 69 -5.46 2.76 0.73
N VAL A 70 -5.39 4.10 0.67
CA VAL A 70 -4.34 4.90 1.32
C VAL A 70 -4.38 4.69 2.82
N GLY A 71 -5.55 4.83 3.46
CA GLY A 71 -5.70 4.64 4.89
C GLY A 71 -5.33 3.23 5.35
N LEU A 72 -5.69 2.20 4.59
CA LEU A 72 -5.29 0.81 4.88
C LEU A 72 -3.78 0.63 4.81
N TYR A 73 -3.15 1.16 3.77
CA TYR A 73 -1.70 1.09 3.60
C TYR A 73 -0.95 1.83 4.72
N LEU A 74 -1.39 3.03 5.09
CA LEU A 74 -0.75 3.81 6.16
C LEU A 74 -0.85 3.12 7.52
N ARG A 75 -2.02 2.54 7.87
CA ARG A 75 -2.16 1.73 9.11
C ARG A 75 -1.24 0.52 9.12
N ARG A 76 -1.01 -0.11 7.96
CA ARG A 76 -0.06 -1.21 7.83
C ARG A 76 1.37 -0.74 8.12
N VAL A 77 1.78 0.40 7.56
CA VAL A 77 3.10 0.99 7.81
C VAL A 77 3.29 1.34 9.29
N GLU A 78 2.26 1.90 9.93
CA GLU A 78 2.26 2.21 11.36
C GLU A 78 2.41 0.92 12.20
N ALA A 79 1.60 -0.09 11.95
CA ALA A 79 1.69 -1.38 12.65
C ALA A 79 3.06 -2.06 12.48
N GLU A 80 3.69 -1.94 11.31
CA GLU A 80 5.05 -2.43 11.09
C GLU A 80 6.09 -1.67 11.91
N ARG A 81 6.02 -0.33 11.96
CA ARG A 81 6.91 0.48 12.80
C ARG A 81 6.75 0.14 14.28
N ASP A 82 5.52 0.02 14.74
CA ASP A 82 5.22 -0.35 16.13
C ASP A 82 5.79 -1.72 16.48
N SER A 83 5.68 -2.70 15.56
CA SER A 83 6.23 -4.03 15.76
C SER A 83 7.75 -4.05 15.91
N GLN A 84 8.45 -3.13 15.23
CA GLN A 84 9.92 -2.99 15.29
C GLN A 84 10.40 -2.29 16.56
N LEU A 85 9.52 -1.56 17.25
CA LEU A 85 9.81 -0.90 18.52
C LEU A 85 9.53 -1.81 19.74
N GLN A 86 8.93 -2.99 19.55
CA GLN A 86 8.68 -3.93 20.65
C GLN A 86 9.94 -4.76 20.96
N LEU A 87 10.45 -4.59 22.19
CA LEU A 87 11.73 -5.14 22.67
C LEU A 87 11.67 -6.60 23.16
N ASP A 88 10.64 -7.38 22.80
CA ASP A 88 10.47 -8.77 23.25
C ASP A 88 10.00 -9.67 22.08
N ASP A 89 10.81 -10.69 21.74
CA ASP A 89 10.57 -11.68 20.68
C ASP A 89 9.20 -12.38 20.79
N SER A 90 8.58 -12.40 21.98
CA SER A 90 7.29 -13.04 22.23
C SER A 90 6.06 -12.17 21.88
N GLN A 91 6.21 -10.85 21.75
CA GLN A 91 5.10 -9.92 21.44
C GLN A 91 4.98 -9.56 19.95
N ALA A 92 6.05 -9.73 19.17
CA ALA A 92 6.13 -9.32 17.76
C ALA A 92 5.11 -10.01 16.82
N ASN A 93 4.67 -11.23 17.15
CA ASN A 93 3.79 -12.00 16.26
C ASN A 93 2.30 -11.61 16.33
N ALA A 94 1.84 -11.00 17.43
CA ALA A 94 0.42 -10.70 17.65
C ALA A 94 -0.05 -9.38 17.01
N VAL A 95 0.86 -8.45 16.74
CA VAL A 95 0.54 -7.13 16.15
C VAL A 95 0.48 -7.20 14.63
N ARG A 96 1.31 -8.06 14.00
CA ARG A 96 1.38 -8.21 12.52
C ARG A 96 0.05 -8.64 11.88
N THR A 97 -0.78 -9.40 12.59
CA THR A 97 -2.00 -10.02 12.02
C THR A 97 -3.27 -9.17 12.13
N ARG A 98 -3.23 -7.98 12.77
CA ARG A 98 -4.44 -7.18 13.01
C ARG A 98 -4.88 -6.32 11.83
N VAL A 99 -3.98 -6.06 10.87
CA VAL A 99 -4.31 -5.28 9.67
C VAL A 99 -4.46 -6.24 8.49
N PRO A 100 -5.61 -6.25 7.80
CA PRO A 100 -5.78 -7.04 6.58
C PRO A 100 -4.74 -6.62 5.53
N GLU A 101 -4.07 -7.58 4.89
CA GLU A 101 -3.14 -7.29 3.77
C GLU A 101 -3.84 -6.72 2.53
N ARG A 102 -5.16 -6.92 2.44
CA ARG A 102 -6.04 -6.54 1.34
C ARG A 102 -7.44 -6.23 1.92
N PRO A 103 -8.24 -5.36 1.30
CA PRO A 103 -9.64 -5.15 1.71
C PRO A 103 -10.35 -6.50 1.82
N LEU A 104 -11.13 -6.67 2.88
CA LEU A 104 -11.99 -7.85 3.01
C LEU A 104 -13.09 -7.76 1.94
N PRO A 105 -13.45 -8.87 1.27
CA PRO A 105 -14.57 -8.86 0.35
C PRO A 105 -15.81 -8.43 1.13
N VAL A 106 -16.55 -7.45 0.60
CA VAL A 106 -17.91 -7.19 1.03
C VAL A 106 -18.68 -8.49 0.81
N SER A 107 -19.22 -9.08 1.88
CA SER A 107 -20.11 -10.23 1.76
C SER A 107 -21.20 -9.85 0.77
N ALA A 108 -21.30 -10.60 -0.33
CA ALA A 108 -22.43 -10.48 -1.24
C ALA A 108 -23.69 -10.81 -0.43
N GLU A 109 -24.41 -9.78 0.01
CA GLU A 109 -25.76 -9.95 0.52
C GLU A 109 -26.62 -10.42 -0.66
N GLY A 110 -27.18 -11.62 -0.50
CA GLY A 110 -28.17 -12.20 -1.41
C GLY A 110 -29.59 -11.86 -1.01
#